data_AF-A0A965TZK2-F1
#
_entry.id   AF-A0A965TZK2-F1
#
_cell.length_a   1.000
_cell.length_b   1.000
_cell.length_c   1.000
_cell.angle_alpha   90.00
_cell.angle_beta   90.00
_cell.angle_gamma   90.00
#
_symmetry.space_group_name_H-M   'P 1'
#
loop_
_entity.id
_entity.type
_entity.pdbx_description
1 polymer ?
#
loop_
_entity_poly.entity_id
_entity_poly.type
_entity_poly.pdbx_seq_one_letter_code
_entity_poly.pdbx_strand_id
1 'polypeptide(L)'
;MFRKRLLVILSIVLILLISSCTTSDKLYFTPLYEVKTRVIPNIAGDIKVDEMIIHKDVGIGKGNNFITLSSLERSDTKTFLFYVDYTGGYWKFIEKLQLKIDGELFTLTDDDPSRLVLNGGVEERAGFILSKGIIEKLKNSSSLVLQYYVDPFTMDAEAISEIKKFLSM
;
A
#
# COMPACT_ATOMS: atom_id res chain seq x y z
N MET A 1 18.70 33.55 24.24
CA MET A 1 18.10 33.37 22.90
C MET A 1 18.30 31.96 22.29
N PHE A 2 19.31 31.19 22.72
CA PHE A 2 19.61 29.84 22.20
C PHE A 2 18.59 28.73 22.57
N ARG A 3 17.96 28.79 23.76
CA ARG A 3 17.02 27.75 24.22
C ARG A 3 15.73 27.64 23.38
N LYS A 4 15.24 28.75 22.80
CA LYS A 4 14.02 28.73 21.96
C LYS A 4 14.26 28.13 20.57
N ARG A 5 15.47 28.29 20.01
CA ARG A 5 15.83 27.72 18.69
C ARG A 5 16.07 26.21 18.76
N LEU A 6 16.61 25.71 19.87
CA LEU A 6 16.84 24.28 20.07
C LEU A 6 15.53 23.48 20.17
N LEU A 7 14.52 24.04 20.85
CA LEU A 7 13.18 23.43 20.95
C LEU A 7 12.46 23.34 19.60
N VAL A 8 12.61 24.34 18.73
CA VAL A 8 12.01 24.34 17.39
C VAL A 8 12.67 23.28 16.49
N ILE A 9 14.00 23.14 16.55
CA ILE A 9 14.73 22.12 15.78
C ILE A 9 14.36 20.70 16.24
N LEU A 10 14.28 20.48 17.56
CA LEU A 10 13.82 19.19 18.13
C LEU A 10 12.38 18.85 17.71
N SER A 11 11.50 19.86 17.63
CA SER A 11 10.10 19.67 17.19
C SER A 11 10.02 19.28 15.71
N ILE A 12 10.82 19.92 14.85
CA ILE A 12 10.82 19.66 13.40
C ILE A 12 11.42 18.27 13.10
N VAL A 13 12.47 17.86 13.80
CA VAL A 13 13.08 16.53 13.65
C VAL A 13 12.13 15.43 14.17
N LEU A 14 11.40 15.68 15.26
CA LEU A 14 10.41 14.73 15.81
C LEU A 14 9.20 14.56 14.88
N ILE A 15 8.73 15.62 14.22
CA ILE A 15 7.62 15.57 13.26
C ILE A 15 8.03 14.86 11.97
N LEU A 16 9.28 15.01 11.53
CA LEU A 16 9.82 14.32 10.35
C LEU A 16 10.09 12.82 10.58
N LEU A 17 10.30 12.38 11.82
CA LEU A 17 10.49 10.97 12.16
C LEU A 17 9.17 10.18 12.30
N ILE A 18 8.03 10.85 12.48
CA ILE A 18 6.72 10.19 12.65
C ILE A 18 6.05 9.90 11.29
N SER A 19 6.45 10.58 10.22
CA SER A 19 5.71 10.66 8.96
C SER A 19 6.10 9.65 7.87
N SER A 20 7.08 8.77 8.09
CA SER A 20 7.62 7.97 6.96
C SER A 20 7.96 6.50 7.26
N CYS A 21 7.55 5.96 8.40
CA CYS A 21 7.59 4.51 8.62
C CYS A 21 6.18 3.99 8.89
N THR A 22 5.53 3.48 7.84
CA THR A 22 4.32 2.65 7.94
C THR A 22 4.77 1.28 8.42
N THR A 23 4.93 1.12 9.73
CA THR A 23 5.30 -0.18 10.31
C THR A 23 4.14 -1.17 10.20
N SER A 24 4.44 -2.47 10.17
CA SER A 24 3.42 -3.53 10.17
C SER A 24 2.37 -3.35 11.26
N ASP A 25 2.76 -2.87 12.44
CA ASP A 25 1.85 -2.67 13.56
C ASP A 25 0.80 -1.58 13.25
N LYS A 26 1.19 -0.51 12.56
CA LYS A 26 0.24 0.54 12.14
C LYS A 26 -0.76 0.00 11.11
N LEU A 27 -0.30 -0.87 10.20
CA LEU A 27 -1.18 -1.50 9.21
C LEU A 27 -2.15 -2.51 9.87
N TYR A 28 -1.68 -3.24 10.88
CA TYR A 28 -2.49 -4.18 11.65
C TYR A 28 -3.74 -3.52 12.23
N PHE A 29 -3.59 -2.35 12.88
CA PHE A 29 -4.70 -1.62 13.52
C PHE A 29 -5.50 -0.71 12.58
N THR A 30 -5.05 -0.48 11.34
CA THR A 30 -5.77 0.39 10.40
C THR A 30 -7.01 -0.32 9.88
N PRO A 31 -8.24 0.23 10.00
CA PRO A 31 -9.44 -0.43 9.51
C PRO A 31 -9.39 -0.77 8.02
N LEU A 32 -10.05 -1.88 7.63
CA LEU A 32 -10.26 -2.19 6.22
C LEU A 32 -11.16 -1.13 5.59
N TYR A 33 -10.87 -0.80 4.32
CA TYR A 33 -11.65 0.12 3.48
C TYR A 33 -11.72 1.59 3.94
N GLU A 34 -11.13 1.93 5.09
CA GLU A 34 -10.99 3.33 5.50
C GLU A 34 -9.90 4.02 4.66
N VAL A 35 -10.29 5.08 3.96
CA VAL A 35 -9.37 5.90 3.17
C VAL A 35 -8.61 6.85 4.08
N LYS A 36 -7.29 6.72 4.09
CA LYS A 36 -6.38 7.65 4.76
C LYS A 36 -5.71 8.56 3.74
N THR A 37 -5.86 9.86 3.93
CA THR A 37 -5.22 10.87 3.11
C THR A 37 -4.02 11.46 3.85
N ARG A 38 -2.90 11.62 3.14
CA ARG A 38 -1.75 12.42 3.59
C ARG A 38 -1.22 13.27 2.44
N VAL A 39 -0.52 14.34 2.79
CA VAL A 39 0.19 15.19 1.82
C VAL A 39 1.69 15.05 2.10
N ILE A 40 2.44 14.70 1.06
CA ILE A 40 3.90 14.61 1.10
C ILE A 40 4.45 15.87 0.44
N PRO A 41 5.08 16.79 1.21
CA PRO A 41 5.70 17.97 0.63
C PRO A 41 6.81 17.58 -0.33
N ASN A 42 6.86 18.23 -1.50
CA ASN A 42 7.90 17.99 -2.49
C ASN A 42 8.28 19.30 -3.19
N ILE A 43 9.57 19.44 -3.51
CA ILE A 43 10.09 20.64 -4.18
C ILE A 43 9.41 20.92 -5.54
N ALA A 44 8.91 19.88 -6.21
CA ALA A 44 8.20 19.95 -7.47
C ALA A 44 6.67 20.12 -7.32
N GLY A 45 6.19 20.37 -6.10
CA GLY A 45 4.77 20.44 -5.76
C GLY A 45 4.32 19.24 -4.94
N ASP A 46 3.47 19.51 -3.95
CA ASP A 46 3.00 18.53 -2.99
C ASP A 46 2.30 17.35 -3.65
N ILE A 47 2.49 16.16 -3.07
CA ILE A 47 1.89 14.91 -3.53
C ILE A 47 0.80 14.54 -2.54
N LYS A 48 -0.46 14.54 -2.99
CA LYS A 48 -1.56 13.98 -2.21
C LYS A 48 -1.54 12.47 -2.38
N VAL A 49 -1.58 11.75 -1.27
CA VAL A 49 -1.59 10.30 -1.21
C VAL A 49 -2.83 9.85 -0.48
N ASP A 50 -3.69 9.11 -1.17
CA ASP A 50 -4.80 8.39 -0.57
C ASP A 50 -4.43 6.90 -0.51
N GLU A 51 -4.70 6.24 0.61
CA GLU A 51 -4.42 4.82 0.83
C GLU A 51 -5.61 4.13 1.49
N MET A 52 -5.90 2.92 1.05
CA MET A 52 -6.97 2.08 1.57
C MET A 52 -6.51 0.63 1.66
N ILE A 53 -6.52 0.04 2.85
CA ILE A 53 -6.22 -1.39 3.00
C ILE A 53 -7.44 -2.18 2.51
N ILE A 54 -7.21 -3.06 1.54
CA ILE A 54 -8.26 -3.88 0.90
C ILE A 54 -8.21 -5.34 1.34
N HIS A 55 -7.09 -5.79 1.91
CA HIS A 55 -6.95 -7.15 2.40
C HIS A 55 -5.92 -7.23 3.52
N LYS A 56 -6.19 -8.12 4.48
CA LYS A 56 -5.28 -8.48 5.57
C LYS A 56 -5.23 -9.99 5.70
N ASP A 57 -4.04 -10.56 5.62
CA ASP A 57 -3.77 -11.95 5.99
C ASP A 57 -2.73 -11.95 7.11
N VAL A 58 -3.25 -12.03 8.34
CA VAL A 58 -2.47 -11.96 9.59
C VAL A 58 -2.62 -13.27 10.32
N GLY A 59 -1.51 -13.86 10.76
CA GLY A 59 -1.56 -15.15 11.46
C GLY A 59 -0.24 -15.58 12.07
N ILE A 60 -0.36 -16.30 13.19
CA ILE A 60 0.79 -16.93 13.86
C ILE A 60 1.45 -17.89 12.86
N GLY A 61 2.75 -17.70 12.62
CA GLY A 61 3.56 -18.53 11.72
C GLY A 61 3.52 -18.14 10.23
N LYS A 62 2.57 -17.31 9.79
CA LYS A 62 2.46 -16.84 8.38
C LYS A 62 3.05 -15.44 8.14
N GLY A 63 3.32 -14.72 9.23
CA GLY A 63 3.59 -13.29 9.21
C GLY A 63 2.32 -12.48 8.96
N ASN A 64 2.49 -11.17 8.79
CA ASN A 64 1.42 -10.24 8.50
C ASN A 64 1.54 -9.78 7.06
N ASN A 65 0.47 -9.88 6.28
CA ASN A 65 0.40 -9.43 4.90
C ASN A 65 -0.74 -8.45 4.76
N PHE A 66 -0.48 -7.35 4.05
CA PHE A 66 -1.45 -6.31 3.78
C PHE A 66 -1.43 -6.01 2.30
N ILE A 67 -2.62 -5.84 1.70
CA ILE A 67 -2.73 -5.23 0.39
C ILE A 67 -3.41 -3.88 0.53
N THR A 68 -2.74 -2.86 0.01
CA THR A 68 -3.19 -1.47 0.04
C THR A 68 -3.38 -0.97 -1.37
N LEU A 69 -4.56 -0.44 -1.68
CA LEU A 69 -4.77 0.35 -2.89
C LEU A 69 -4.42 1.80 -2.58
N SER A 70 -3.54 2.40 -3.38
CA SER A 70 -3.10 3.78 -3.20
C SER A 70 -3.35 4.61 -4.45
N SER A 71 -3.64 5.89 -4.26
CA SER A 71 -3.58 6.90 -5.31
C SER A 71 -2.57 7.97 -4.95
N LEU A 72 -1.73 8.34 -5.91
CA LEU A 72 -0.74 9.40 -5.82
C LEU A 72 -1.13 10.46 -6.83
N GLU A 73 -1.49 11.63 -6.32
CA GLU A 73 -1.95 12.75 -7.11
C GLU A 73 -0.96 13.92 -6.97
N ARG A 74 -0.44 14.38 -8.10
CA ARG A 74 0.41 15.56 -8.18
C ARG A 74 -0.01 16.38 -9.38
N SER A 75 -0.34 17.65 -9.14
CA SER A 75 -0.91 18.54 -10.16
C SER A 75 -2.14 17.87 -10.78
N ASP A 76 -2.11 17.56 -12.09
CA ASP A 76 -3.23 16.95 -12.81
C ASP A 76 -3.00 15.45 -13.14
N THR A 77 -1.97 14.83 -12.54
CA THR A 77 -1.66 13.41 -12.75
C THR A 77 -1.98 12.61 -11.51
N LYS A 78 -2.90 11.65 -11.66
CA LYS A 78 -3.25 10.66 -10.64
C LYS A 78 -2.78 9.27 -11.06
N THR A 79 -1.97 8.64 -10.23
CA THR A 79 -1.46 7.28 -10.43
C THR A 79 -2.06 6.36 -9.38
N PHE A 80 -2.55 5.20 -9.79
CA PHE A 80 -3.03 4.18 -8.87
C PHE A 80 -2.06 3.01 -8.82
N LEU A 81 -1.88 2.41 -7.65
CA LEU A 81 -1.01 1.26 -7.46
C LEU A 81 -1.44 0.41 -6.28
N PHE A 82 -1.17 -0.89 -6.35
CA PHE A 82 -1.25 -1.78 -5.19
C PHE A 82 0.09 -1.81 -4.48
N TYR A 83 0.07 -1.67 -3.15
CA TYR A 83 1.17 -2.12 -2.31
C TYR A 83 0.84 -3.47 -1.72
N VAL A 84 1.84 -4.35 -1.69
CA VAL A 84 1.82 -5.56 -0.89
C VAL A 84 2.90 -5.41 0.17
N ASP A 85 2.48 -5.30 1.43
CA ASP A 85 3.37 -5.19 2.58
C ASP A 85 3.39 -6.55 3.31
N TYR A 86 4.58 -7.06 3.63
CA TYR A 86 4.79 -8.27 4.42
C TYR A 86 5.69 -8.00 5.61
N THR A 87 5.39 -8.63 6.75
CA THR A 87 6.29 -8.68 7.90
C THR A 87 6.26 -10.05 8.55
N GLY A 88 7.42 -10.68 8.72
CA GLY A 88 7.50 -11.98 9.37
C GLY A 88 8.90 -12.57 9.43
N GLY A 89 9.00 -13.85 9.79
CA GLY A 89 10.28 -14.52 10.07
C GLY A 89 11.06 -15.00 8.85
N TYR A 90 10.48 -14.92 7.63
CA TYR A 90 11.07 -15.50 6.42
C TYR A 90 10.94 -14.54 5.24
N TRP A 91 11.87 -14.60 4.30
CA TRP A 91 11.76 -13.87 3.05
C TRP A 91 10.66 -14.47 2.16
N LYS A 92 9.77 -13.63 1.64
CA LYS A 92 8.77 -14.00 0.63
C LYS A 92 9.21 -13.62 -0.78
N PHE A 93 10.10 -12.64 -0.93
CA PHE A 93 10.53 -12.08 -2.21
C PHE A 93 9.34 -11.69 -3.10
N ILE A 94 8.54 -10.74 -2.60
CA ILE A 94 7.35 -10.28 -3.32
C ILE A 94 7.77 -9.41 -4.51
N GLU A 95 7.76 -9.99 -5.71
CA GLU A 95 8.18 -9.32 -6.96
C GLU A 95 7.06 -9.25 -8.00
N LYS A 96 5.98 -10.00 -7.78
CA LYS A 96 4.87 -10.13 -8.73
C LYS A 96 3.53 -10.11 -8.00
N LEU A 97 2.57 -9.41 -8.60
CA LEU A 97 1.16 -9.46 -8.22
C LEU A 97 0.34 -9.87 -9.43
N GLN A 98 -0.31 -11.02 -9.33
CA GLN A 98 -1.25 -11.50 -10.33
C GLN A 98 -2.66 -11.09 -9.94
N LEU A 99 -3.41 -10.59 -10.92
CA LEU A 99 -4.81 -10.19 -10.79
C LEU A 99 -5.63 -11.01 -11.77
N LYS A 100 -6.72 -11.64 -11.32
CA LYS A 100 -7.74 -12.19 -12.22
C LYS A 100 -9.01 -11.37 -12.06
N ILE A 101 -9.35 -10.59 -13.09
CA ILE A 101 -10.50 -9.69 -13.11
C ILE A 101 -11.51 -10.26 -14.11
N ASP A 102 -12.67 -10.72 -13.63
CA ASP A 102 -13.73 -11.30 -14.47
C ASP A 102 -13.22 -12.37 -15.46
N GLY A 103 -12.26 -13.18 -15.00
CA GLY A 103 -11.67 -14.26 -15.79
C GLY A 103 -10.38 -13.90 -16.52
N GLU A 104 -10.08 -12.62 -16.72
CA GLU A 104 -8.87 -12.16 -17.42
C GLU A 104 -7.69 -12.00 -16.46
N LEU A 105 -6.52 -12.53 -16.84
CA LEU A 105 -5.32 -12.53 -16.01
C LEU A 105 -4.38 -11.37 -16.37
N PHE A 106 -3.96 -10.63 -15.36
CA PHE A 106 -2.94 -9.60 -15.43
C PHE A 106 -1.78 -9.99 -14.51
N THR A 107 -0.56 -9.70 -14.93
CA THR A 107 0.63 -9.84 -14.08
C THR A 107 1.30 -8.47 -13.99
N LEU A 108 1.44 -7.99 -12.76
CA LEU A 108 2.18 -6.79 -12.41
C LEU A 108 3.51 -7.22 -11.79
N THR A 109 4.56 -6.47 -12.08
CA THR A 109 5.92 -6.72 -11.56
C THR A 109 6.41 -5.47 -10.84
N ASP A 110 7.16 -5.69 -9.77
CA ASP A 110 7.98 -4.67 -9.14
C ASP A 110 9.43 -5.16 -9.20
N ASP A 111 10.27 -4.40 -9.91
CA ASP A 111 11.67 -4.76 -10.13
C ASP A 111 12.56 -4.34 -8.95
N ASP A 112 12.07 -3.48 -8.05
CA ASP A 112 12.83 -2.99 -6.90
C ASP A 112 11.99 -2.93 -5.60
N PRO A 113 11.47 -4.07 -5.13
CA PRO A 113 10.71 -4.10 -3.89
C PRO A 113 11.62 -3.82 -2.69
N SER A 114 11.14 -2.97 -1.79
CA SER A 114 11.82 -2.58 -0.56
C SER A 114 11.89 -3.74 0.42
N ARG A 115 13.04 -3.90 1.06
CA ARG A 115 13.36 -5.02 1.94
C ARG A 115 14.19 -4.53 3.12
N LEU A 116 13.70 -4.74 4.33
CA LEU A 116 14.37 -4.37 5.57
C LEU A 116 14.54 -5.58 6.49
N VAL A 117 15.78 -5.83 6.92
CA VAL A 117 16.08 -6.86 7.91
C VAL A 117 15.89 -6.28 9.30
N LEU A 118 15.02 -6.93 10.08
CA LEU A 118 14.82 -6.64 11.50
C LEU A 118 15.54 -7.69 12.37
N ASN A 119 15.75 -7.38 13.63
CA ASN A 119 16.24 -8.37 14.59
C ASN A 119 15.16 -9.45 14.82
N GLY A 120 15.26 -10.57 14.09
CA GLY A 120 14.31 -11.68 14.17
C GLY A 120 13.21 -11.69 13.09
N GLY A 121 13.33 -10.89 12.04
CA GLY A 121 12.35 -10.88 10.95
C GLY A 121 12.73 -10.02 9.75
N VAL A 122 11.79 -9.91 8.82
CA VAL A 122 11.90 -9.18 7.54
C VAL A 122 10.64 -8.35 7.36
N GLU A 123 10.81 -7.10 6.93
CA GLU A 123 9.75 -6.32 6.29
C GLU A 123 10.01 -6.25 4.79
N GLU A 124 8.99 -6.56 3.99
CA GLU A 124 9.03 -6.40 2.54
C GLU A 124 7.87 -5.51 2.08
N ARG A 125 8.11 -4.68 1.08
CA ARG A 125 7.07 -3.90 0.42
C ARG A 125 7.32 -3.85 -1.08
N ALA A 126 6.32 -4.28 -1.85
CA ALA A 126 6.33 -4.19 -3.30
C ALA A 126 5.21 -3.25 -3.78
N GLY A 127 5.49 -2.42 -4.79
CA GLY A 127 4.57 -1.45 -5.39
C GLY A 127 4.27 -1.77 -6.86
N PHE A 128 2.99 -1.98 -7.17
CA PHE A 128 2.52 -2.41 -8.48
C PHE A 128 1.63 -1.35 -9.13
N ILE A 129 2.17 -0.61 -10.10
CA ILE A 129 1.46 0.45 -10.80
C ILE A 129 0.34 -0.13 -11.68
N LEU A 130 -0.86 0.43 -11.55
CA LEU A 130 -2.01 0.04 -12.36
C LEU A 130 -2.04 0.82 -13.67
N SER A 131 -2.13 0.09 -14.79
CA SER A 131 -2.39 0.70 -16.08
C SER A 131 -3.82 1.23 -16.16
N LYS A 132 -4.06 2.19 -17.05
CA LYS A 132 -5.42 2.70 -17.32
C LYS A 132 -6.41 1.58 -17.67
N GLY A 133 -5.97 0.57 -18.42
CA GLY A 133 -6.82 -0.58 -18.77
C GLY A 133 -7.22 -1.42 -17.56
N ILE A 134 -6.30 -1.64 -16.61
CA ILE A 134 -6.60 -2.37 -15.37
C ILE A 134 -7.53 -1.56 -14.48
N ILE A 135 -7.31 -0.24 -14.36
CA ILE A 135 -8.18 0.66 -13.59
C ILE A 135 -9.62 0.60 -14.11
N GLU A 136 -9.82 0.74 -15.42
CA GLU A 136 -11.15 0.69 -16.02
C GLU A 136 -11.82 -0.68 -15.86
N LYS A 137 -11.05 -1.77 -15.90
CA LYS A 137 -11.59 -3.12 -15.60
C LYS A 137 -12.02 -3.25 -14.15
N LEU A 138 -11.20 -2.82 -13.20
CA LEU A 138 -11.54 -2.84 -11.76
C LEU A 138 -12.78 -2.01 -11.44
N LYS A 139 -12.95 -0.83 -12.07
CA LYS A 139 -14.16 -0.01 -11.92
C LYS A 139 -15.44 -0.74 -12.32
N ASN A 140 -15.34 -1.65 -13.29
CA ASN A 140 -16.48 -2.38 -13.84
C ASN A 140 -16.58 -3.84 -13.36
N SER A 141 -15.63 -4.31 -12.54
CA SER A 141 -15.48 -5.74 -12.29
C SER A 141 -16.55 -6.34 -11.39
N SER A 142 -16.95 -7.58 -11.63
CA SER A 142 -17.84 -8.31 -10.70
C SER A 142 -17.08 -9.29 -9.79
N SER A 143 -15.86 -9.66 -10.20
CA SER A 143 -15.00 -10.60 -9.50
C SER A 143 -13.54 -10.16 -9.60
N LEU A 144 -12.80 -10.41 -8.52
CA LEU A 144 -11.39 -10.08 -8.43
C LEU A 144 -10.68 -11.13 -7.56
N VAL A 145 -9.65 -11.75 -8.11
CA VAL A 145 -8.74 -12.67 -7.39
C VAL A 145 -7.34 -12.08 -7.44
N LEU A 146 -6.64 -12.09 -6.30
CA LEU A 146 -5.26 -11.61 -6.21
C LEU A 146 -4.36 -12.77 -5.79
N GLN A 147 -3.13 -12.72 -6.27
CA GLN A 147 -2.08 -13.64 -5.87
C GLN A 147 -0.73 -12.91 -5.88
N TYR A 148 -0.17 -12.71 -4.70
CA TYR A 148 1.17 -12.14 -4.49
C TYR A 148 2.17 -13.16 -3.93
N TYR A 149 1.68 -14.35 -3.59
CA TYR A 149 2.48 -15.47 -3.10
C TYR A 149 1.83 -16.80 -3.51
N VAL A 150 2.08 -17.90 -2.79
CA VAL A 150 1.65 -19.27 -3.13
C VAL A 150 0.15 -19.37 -3.40
N ASP A 151 -0.69 -18.94 -2.46
CA ASP A 151 -2.14 -19.13 -2.57
C ASP A 151 -2.86 -17.89 -3.12
N PRO A 152 -3.73 -18.05 -4.13
CA PRO A 152 -4.63 -16.99 -4.56
C PRO A 152 -5.76 -16.80 -3.55
N PHE A 153 -6.30 -15.58 -3.49
CA PHE A 153 -7.47 -15.29 -2.66
C PHE A 153 -8.47 -14.39 -3.41
N THR A 154 -9.75 -14.69 -3.20
CA THR A 154 -10.87 -14.02 -3.87
C THR A 154 -11.37 -12.88 -3.00
N MET A 155 -11.50 -11.70 -3.60
CA MET A 155 -12.12 -10.55 -2.96
C MET A 155 -13.63 -10.74 -2.86
N ASP A 156 -14.21 -10.41 -1.71
CA ASP A 156 -15.65 -10.42 -1.53
C ASP A 156 -16.31 -9.20 -2.22
N ALA A 157 -17.65 -9.19 -2.23
CA ALA A 157 -18.41 -8.14 -2.88
C ALA A 157 -18.22 -6.76 -2.22
N GLU A 158 -17.95 -6.72 -0.91
CA GLU A 158 -17.68 -5.48 -0.17
C GLU A 158 -16.34 -4.89 -0.62
N ALA A 159 -15.27 -5.70 -0.63
CA ALA A 159 -13.95 -5.32 -1.13
C ALA A 159 -14.03 -4.77 -2.56
N ILE A 160 -14.74 -5.46 -3.46
CA ILE A 160 -14.90 -5.01 -4.84
C ILE A 160 -15.64 -3.66 -4.90
N SER A 161 -16.71 -3.50 -4.11
CA SER A 161 -17.44 -2.23 -4.02
C SER A 161 -16.55 -1.08 -3.55
N GLU A 162 -15.76 -1.29 -2.49
CA GLU A 162 -14.89 -0.26 -1.93
C GLU A 162 -13.73 0.09 -2.86
N ILE A 163 -13.14 -0.90 -3.54
CA ILE A 163 -12.14 -0.67 -4.60
C ILE A 163 -12.73 0.24 -5.71
N LYS A 164 -13.95 -0.03 -6.17
CA LYS A 164 -14.61 0.79 -7.20
C LYS A 164 -14.83 2.22 -6.75
N LYS A 165 -15.29 2.41 -5.51
CA LYS A 165 -15.48 3.74 -4.91
C LYS A 165 -14.16 4.49 -4.89
N PHE A 166 -13.09 3.86 -4.38
CA PHE A 166 -11.77 4.46 -4.30
C PHE A 166 -11.22 4.87 -5.67
N LEU A 167 -11.35 4.03 -6.69
CA LEU A 167 -10.89 4.34 -8.06
C LEU A 167 -11.69 5.45 -8.75
N SER A 168 -12.85 5.82 -8.21
CA SER A 168 -13.74 6.84 -8.76
C SER A 168 -13.65 8.19 -8.02
N MET A 169 -12.87 8.26 -6.94
CA MET A 169 -12.48 9.50 -6.27
C MET A 169 -11.46 10.27 -7.11
#